data_AF-A0AAD5PSI6-F1
#
_entry.id   AF-A0AAD5PSI6-F1
#
_cell.length_a   1.000
_cell.length_b   1.000
_cell.length_c   1.000
_cell.angle_alpha   90.00
_cell.angle_beta   90.00
_cell.angle_gamma   90.00
#
_symmetry.space_group_name_H-M   'P 1'
#
loop_
_entity.id
_entity.type
_entity.pdbx_description
1 polymer ?
#
loop_
_entity_poly.entity_id
_entity_poly.type
_entity_poly.pdbx_seq_one_letter_code
_entity_poly.pdbx_strand_id
1 'polypeptide(L)'
;MSSSKSCASVGGNYTRKLYFDPRADQSSTGGYWITNEELRQKLSNLIDTEEQIKNASVYSNPLTKKQRRKGKLYHAFVVIETNEWWWSIEKNTKCITIQRSKNLVSVRDMYQRKKRTTGRNTSTLIREIKTTQGRNTTINELINYMWRKDVLNNDYHVLSANCQEFAALLFDRIESFEEQVYFDEVADESPSRSTSFYMTVDKAFEEVKRCGGSKPFTKQETYKLKVPFLRHLDNYRLFESPYEILFARSLMRLSAGTLAVLDYWCNGGKYDIVMIFETKEGTFWSLEQLNTTVVIHRAKNKDVLLNLCQRHPRRTSLKSSKMVEGLHWKNMNEAMEYFCKNQKYKIDQIIDLIFLSLGARRNINFISSLYNKSKRTPRSEIVHV
;
A
#
# COMPACT_ATOMS: atom_id res chain seq x y z
N MET A 1 -33.37 8.00 -36.19
CA MET A 1 -32.20 8.79 -35.76
C MET A 1 -32.03 8.61 -34.26
N SER A 2 -31.13 7.71 -33.85
CA SER A 2 -30.93 7.38 -32.44
C SER A 2 -29.84 8.30 -31.87
N SER A 3 -30.22 9.12 -30.89
CA SER A 3 -29.31 9.99 -30.15
C SER A 3 -28.44 9.14 -29.23
N SER A 4 -27.22 8.82 -29.68
CA SER A 4 -26.19 8.26 -28.82
C SER A 4 -25.75 9.31 -27.81
N LYS A 5 -26.27 9.22 -26.59
CA LYS A 5 -25.75 9.95 -25.43
C LYS A 5 -24.30 9.52 -25.21
N SER A 6 -23.36 10.37 -25.58
CA SER A 6 -21.95 10.21 -25.26
C SER A 6 -21.76 10.19 -23.74
N CYS A 7 -21.30 9.07 -23.19
CA CYS A 7 -20.74 9.03 -21.84
C CYS A 7 -19.59 10.04 -21.77
N ALA A 8 -19.70 11.02 -20.88
CA ALA A 8 -18.72 12.08 -20.70
C ALA A 8 -17.33 11.49 -20.39
N SER A 9 -16.37 11.70 -21.29
CA SER A 9 -14.96 11.45 -21.06
C SER A 9 -14.40 12.49 -20.07
N VAL A 10 -14.31 12.14 -18.78
CA VAL A 10 -13.66 12.97 -17.75
C VAL A 10 -12.37 12.29 -17.26
N GLY A 11 -11.56 11.81 -18.20
CA GLY A 11 -10.19 11.37 -17.95
C GLY A 11 -9.24 12.53 -18.23
N GLY A 12 -8.64 13.10 -17.18
CA GLY A 12 -7.76 14.27 -17.29
C GLY A 12 -6.45 13.96 -18.02
N ASN A 13 -5.82 15.01 -18.56
CA ASN A 13 -4.51 15.08 -19.23
C ASN A 13 -3.31 14.66 -18.34
N TYR A 14 -3.41 13.50 -17.68
CA TYR A 14 -2.37 13.01 -16.80
C TYR A 14 -1.20 12.49 -17.63
N THR A 15 -0.07 13.19 -17.53
CA THR A 15 1.09 12.95 -18.40
C THR A 15 1.99 11.83 -17.91
N ARG A 16 1.71 11.25 -16.72
CA ARG A 16 2.57 10.31 -15.99
C ARG A 16 4.00 10.83 -15.76
N LYS A 17 4.20 12.14 -15.88
CA LYS A 17 5.48 12.80 -15.59
C LYS A 17 5.63 13.08 -14.10
N LEU A 18 6.88 13.27 -13.69
CA LEU A 18 7.25 13.71 -12.36
C LEU A 18 7.82 15.12 -12.42
N TYR A 19 7.47 15.93 -11.43
CA TYR A 19 8.12 17.20 -11.15
C TYR A 19 8.88 17.07 -9.83
N PHE A 20 10.19 17.28 -9.86
CA PHE A 20 11.04 17.26 -8.67
C PHE A 20 11.81 18.56 -8.50
N ASP A 21 11.60 19.24 -7.38
CA ASP A 21 12.32 20.48 -7.02
C ASP A 21 13.11 20.31 -5.72
N PRO A 22 14.45 20.14 -5.82
CA PRO A 22 15.29 19.85 -4.65
C PRO A 22 15.54 21.06 -3.74
N ARG A 23 15.19 22.28 -4.16
CA ARG A 23 15.51 23.55 -3.50
C ARG A 23 14.41 24.59 -3.75
N ALA A 24 13.20 24.32 -3.26
CA ALA A 24 12.02 25.15 -3.52
C ALA A 24 12.08 26.56 -2.88
N ASP A 25 13.02 26.79 -1.98
CA ASP A 25 13.35 28.07 -1.35
C ASP A 25 14.39 28.91 -2.08
N GLN A 26 15.12 28.34 -3.04
CA GLN A 26 16.17 29.05 -3.79
C GLN A 26 15.63 29.61 -5.10
N SER A 27 16.45 30.36 -5.85
CA SER A 27 16.10 30.77 -7.21
C SER A 27 15.92 29.57 -8.14
N SER A 28 15.10 29.74 -9.17
CA SER A 28 14.81 28.66 -10.11
C SER A 28 16.01 28.38 -11.01
N THR A 29 16.52 27.16 -10.97
CA THR A 29 17.54 26.64 -11.89
C THR A 29 16.93 25.93 -13.12
N GLY A 30 15.60 25.69 -13.13
CA GLY A 30 14.92 24.98 -14.21
C GLY A 30 15.15 23.46 -14.19
N GLY A 31 14.63 22.74 -15.18
CA GLY A 31 14.90 21.30 -15.37
C GLY A 31 14.23 20.34 -14.37
N TYR A 32 13.08 20.74 -13.79
CA TYR A 32 12.40 19.97 -12.73
C TYR A 32 11.59 18.76 -13.23
N TRP A 33 11.28 18.71 -14.52
CA TRP A 33 10.54 17.59 -15.10
C TRP A 33 11.46 16.41 -15.32
N ILE A 34 11.05 15.25 -14.80
CA ILE A 34 11.85 14.03 -14.86
C ILE A 34 11.00 12.82 -15.17
N THR A 35 11.65 11.76 -15.66
CA THR A 35 11.06 10.42 -15.77
C THR A 35 11.08 9.70 -14.42
N ASN A 36 10.45 8.53 -14.38
CA ASN A 36 10.45 7.66 -13.22
C ASN A 36 11.85 7.12 -12.91
N GLU A 37 12.58 6.73 -13.93
CA GLU A 37 13.95 6.21 -13.82
C GLU A 37 14.91 7.30 -13.35
N GLU A 38 14.75 8.52 -13.88
CA GLU A 38 15.51 9.69 -13.46
C GLU A 38 15.20 10.09 -12.03
N LEU A 39 13.96 9.93 -11.56
CA LEU A 39 13.62 10.18 -10.15
C LEU A 39 14.44 9.27 -9.24
N ARG A 40 14.50 7.96 -9.53
CA ARG A 40 15.27 7.04 -8.68
C ARG A 40 16.76 7.39 -8.65
N GLN A 41 17.34 7.72 -9.80
CA GLN A 41 18.74 8.15 -9.89
C GLN A 41 18.99 9.47 -9.17
N LYS A 42 18.10 10.45 -9.36
CA LYS A 42 18.23 11.75 -8.69
C LYS A 42 18.08 11.60 -7.18
N LEU A 43 17.11 10.82 -6.72
CA LEU A 43 16.89 10.55 -5.30
C LEU A 43 18.02 9.74 -4.67
N SER A 44 18.57 8.72 -5.34
CA SER A 44 19.73 7.98 -4.83
C SER A 44 20.97 8.87 -4.70
N ASN A 45 21.07 9.90 -5.54
CA ASN A 45 22.13 10.90 -5.45
C ASN A 45 21.84 12.02 -4.43
N LEU A 46 20.62 12.07 -3.88
CA LEU A 46 20.32 12.89 -2.73
C LEU A 46 20.70 12.10 -1.47
N ILE A 47 21.83 12.48 -0.89
CA ILE A 47 22.36 11.98 0.39
C ILE A 47 21.30 12.00 1.52
N ASP A 48 20.27 12.84 1.36
CA ASP A 48 19.23 13.17 2.33
C ASP A 48 18.02 12.21 2.34
N THR A 49 18.00 11.15 1.52
CA THR A 49 16.84 10.23 1.44
C THR A 49 16.78 9.17 2.55
N GLU A 50 17.90 8.91 3.21
CA GLU A 50 17.96 8.08 4.42
C GLU A 50 17.54 8.85 5.69
N GLU A 51 17.16 10.12 5.55
CA GLU A 51 16.63 10.90 6.66
C GLU A 51 15.32 10.30 7.18
N GLN A 52 15.28 10.11 8.50
CA GLN A 52 14.08 9.69 9.18
C GLN A 52 13.02 10.79 9.16
N ILE A 53 11.79 10.37 8.91
CA ILE A 53 10.62 11.22 9.02
C ILE A 53 10.36 11.47 10.51
N LYS A 54 10.30 12.75 10.89
CA LYS A 54 9.87 13.17 12.23
C LYS A 54 8.36 13.20 12.31
N ASN A 55 7.76 13.99 11.41
CA ASN A 55 6.33 14.23 11.35
C ASN A 55 5.86 14.21 9.90
N ALA A 56 4.61 13.81 9.69
CA ALA A 56 3.93 13.95 8.42
C ALA A 56 2.53 14.50 8.65
N SER A 57 2.08 15.36 7.75
CA SER A 57 0.81 16.07 7.86
C SER A 57 0.11 16.09 6.52
N VAL A 58 -1.19 15.80 6.50
CA VAL A 58 -2.03 16.02 5.32
C VAL A 58 -2.55 17.44 5.35
N TYR A 59 -2.28 18.20 4.29
CA TYR A 59 -2.80 19.53 4.08
C TYR A 59 -3.85 19.54 2.97
N SER A 60 -4.71 20.56 3.00
CA SER A 60 -5.69 20.84 1.96
C SER A 60 -5.66 22.29 1.50
N ASN A 61 -5.96 22.50 0.23
CA ASN A 61 -6.24 23.82 -0.33
C ASN A 61 -7.42 23.77 -1.32
N PRO A 62 -8.12 24.89 -1.56
CA PRO A 62 -9.18 24.94 -2.57
C PRO A 62 -8.65 24.64 -3.98
N LEU A 63 -9.47 23.96 -4.78
CA LEU A 63 -9.24 23.73 -6.22
C LEU A 63 -9.29 25.02 -7.03
N THR A 64 -10.13 25.99 -6.63
CA THR A 64 -10.22 27.28 -7.34
C THR A 64 -10.36 28.45 -6.36
N LYS A 65 -9.83 29.61 -6.78
CA LYS A 65 -9.98 30.89 -6.03
C LYS A 65 -11.44 31.31 -5.81
N LYS A 66 -12.37 30.78 -6.61
CA LYS A 66 -13.80 31.12 -6.56
C LYS A 66 -14.60 30.24 -5.59
N GLN A 67 -14.01 29.18 -5.02
CA GLN A 67 -14.71 28.33 -4.06
C GLN A 67 -15.08 29.13 -2.80
N ARG A 68 -16.37 29.17 -2.47
CA ARG A 68 -16.93 29.99 -1.37
C ARG A 68 -17.24 29.21 -0.09
N ARG A 69 -17.42 27.88 -0.17
CA ARG A 69 -17.81 27.02 0.96
C ARG A 69 -16.91 25.79 1.04
N LYS A 70 -16.74 25.25 2.26
CA LYS A 70 -16.17 23.92 2.47
C LYS A 70 -17.06 22.90 1.73
N GLY A 71 -16.52 22.28 0.70
CA GLY A 71 -17.16 21.17 0.00
C GLY A 71 -16.22 19.97 -0.02
N LYS A 72 -16.72 18.82 -0.49
CA LYS A 72 -15.92 17.59 -0.71
C LYS A 72 -14.80 17.75 -1.77
N LEU A 73 -14.77 18.90 -2.45
CA LEU A 73 -13.87 19.21 -3.55
C LEU A 73 -12.74 20.11 -3.07
N TYR A 74 -11.66 19.50 -2.58
CA TYR A 74 -10.41 20.17 -2.24
C TYR A 74 -9.23 19.38 -2.81
N HIS A 75 -8.12 20.08 -3.00
CA HIS A 75 -6.83 19.45 -3.28
C HIS A 75 -6.18 19.03 -1.97
N ALA A 76 -5.64 17.83 -1.91
CA ALA A 76 -4.90 17.32 -0.75
C ALA A 76 -3.46 17.01 -1.13
N PHE A 77 -2.56 17.22 -0.17
CA PHE A 77 -1.13 16.94 -0.31
C PHE A 77 -0.52 16.59 1.04
N VAL A 78 0.62 15.91 1.03
CA VAL A 78 1.35 15.55 2.24
C VAL A 78 2.54 16.49 2.39
N VAL A 79 2.74 17.02 3.60
CA VAL A 79 3.95 17.71 4.01
C VAL A 79 4.68 16.83 5.03
N ILE A 80 5.98 16.67 4.86
CA ILE A 80 6.81 15.77 5.66
C ILE A 80 7.97 16.57 6.25
N GLU A 81 8.18 16.42 7.54
CA GLU A 81 9.31 16.98 8.28
C GLU A 81 10.37 15.88 8.49
N THR A 82 11.61 16.18 8.15
CA THR A 82 12.78 15.34 8.48
C THR A 82 13.72 16.10 9.42
N ASN A 83 14.92 15.56 9.67
CA ASN A 83 15.93 16.26 10.48
C ASN A 83 16.32 17.61 9.87
N GLU A 84 16.41 17.66 8.55
CA GLU A 84 17.04 18.75 7.85
C GLU A 84 16.13 19.45 6.84
N TRP A 85 15.02 18.83 6.45
CA TRP A 85 14.22 19.27 5.32
C TRP A 85 12.73 19.21 5.60
N TRP A 86 12.02 20.10 4.93
CA TRP A 86 10.60 19.98 4.71
C TRP A 86 10.37 19.50 3.29
N TRP A 87 9.50 18.51 3.12
CA TRP A 87 9.10 17.97 1.84
C TRP A 87 7.60 18.21 1.63
N SER A 88 7.18 18.34 0.38
CA SER A 88 5.77 18.16 0.02
C SER A 88 5.64 17.23 -1.18
N ILE A 89 4.71 16.28 -1.08
CA ILE A 89 4.40 15.30 -2.11
C ILE A 89 2.91 15.39 -2.44
N GLU A 90 2.59 15.52 -3.72
CA GLU A 90 1.21 15.65 -4.17
C GLU A 90 1.00 15.14 -5.60
N LYS A 91 -0.22 14.66 -5.87
CA LYS A 91 -0.64 14.21 -7.20
C LYS A 91 -1.78 15.07 -7.71
N ASN A 92 -1.70 15.52 -8.95
CA ASN A 92 -2.80 16.22 -9.61
C ASN A 92 -3.09 15.62 -11.00
N THR A 93 -3.96 16.29 -11.75
CA THR A 93 -4.40 15.86 -13.09
C THR A 93 -3.28 15.86 -14.13
N LYS A 94 -2.09 16.40 -13.85
CA LYS A 94 -0.97 16.48 -14.80
C LYS A 94 0.18 15.56 -14.42
N CYS A 95 0.56 15.56 -13.15
CA CYS A 95 1.77 14.89 -12.67
C CYS A 95 1.74 14.62 -11.15
N ILE A 96 2.75 13.89 -10.69
CA ILE A 96 3.15 13.89 -9.28
C ILE A 96 4.24 14.96 -9.11
N THR A 97 4.10 15.76 -8.05
CA THR A 97 5.05 16.80 -7.66
C THR A 97 5.67 16.44 -6.33
N ILE A 98 7.00 16.45 -6.28
CA ILE A 98 7.82 16.29 -5.09
C ILE A 98 8.70 17.54 -5.01
N GLN A 99 8.69 18.23 -3.88
CA GLN A 99 9.55 19.39 -3.67
C GLN A 99 10.03 19.42 -2.23
N ARG A 100 11.23 19.97 -2.00
CA ARG A 100 11.79 20.10 -0.66
C ARG A 100 12.46 21.45 -0.44
N SER A 101 12.54 21.86 0.82
CA SER A 101 13.12 23.14 1.24
C SER A 101 13.55 23.09 2.71
N LYS A 102 14.47 23.97 3.12
CA LYS A 102 14.75 24.22 4.54
C LYS A 102 13.61 24.97 5.26
N ASN A 103 12.64 25.50 4.50
CA ASN A 103 11.54 26.31 5.01
C ASN A 103 10.18 25.64 4.78
N LEU A 104 9.42 25.40 5.86
CA LEU A 104 8.06 24.86 5.80
C LEU A 104 7.16 25.65 4.83
N VAL A 105 7.22 26.98 4.88
CA VAL A 105 6.41 27.86 4.02
C VAL A 105 6.64 27.57 2.53
N SER A 106 7.87 27.27 2.13
CA SER A 106 8.23 27.00 0.74
C SER A 106 7.68 25.68 0.20
N VAL A 107 7.25 24.75 1.05
CA VAL A 107 6.61 23.50 0.61
C VAL A 107 5.11 23.45 0.92
N ARG A 108 4.70 24.07 2.03
CA ARG A 108 3.30 24.17 2.46
C ARG A 108 2.54 25.17 1.60
N ASP A 109 3.08 26.36 1.38
CA ASP A 109 2.35 27.48 0.76
C ASP A 109 2.63 27.63 -0.74
N MET A 110 3.63 26.92 -1.25
CA MET A 110 4.03 26.95 -2.65
C MET A 110 3.81 25.60 -3.33
N TYR A 111 3.51 25.63 -4.61
CA TYR A 111 3.37 24.50 -5.51
C TYR A 111 4.09 24.83 -6.80
N GLN A 112 5.16 24.09 -7.13
CA GLN A 112 5.98 24.35 -8.32
C GLN A 112 6.41 25.83 -8.40
N ARG A 113 6.91 26.36 -7.27
CA ARG A 113 7.37 27.75 -7.11
C ARG A 113 6.28 28.82 -7.30
N LYS A 114 5.01 28.44 -7.33
CA LYS A 114 3.85 29.35 -7.35
C LYS A 114 3.09 29.26 -6.04
N LYS A 115 2.57 30.37 -5.54
CA LYS A 115 1.70 30.34 -4.36
C LYS A 115 0.52 29.40 -4.62
N ARG A 116 0.27 28.48 -3.70
CA ARG A 116 -0.91 27.62 -3.74
C ARG A 116 -2.17 28.46 -3.76
N THR A 117 -3.22 27.89 -4.33
CA THR A 117 -4.51 28.55 -4.38
C THR A 117 -5.08 28.69 -2.98
N THR A 118 -5.25 29.93 -2.53
CA THR A 118 -6.12 30.29 -1.40
C THR A 118 -7.41 30.88 -1.96
N GLY A 119 -8.54 30.61 -1.32
CA GLY A 119 -9.80 31.24 -1.69
C GLY A 119 -9.95 32.64 -1.07
N ARG A 120 -11.12 33.24 -1.22
CA ARG A 120 -11.36 34.65 -0.86
C ARG A 120 -11.45 34.93 0.65
N ASN A 121 -11.59 33.90 1.47
CA ASN A 121 -11.90 34.03 2.90
C ASN A 121 -11.12 33.01 3.75
N THR A 122 -11.03 33.25 5.07
CA THR A 122 -10.29 32.42 6.03
C THR A 122 -10.74 30.94 6.04
N SER A 123 -11.97 30.67 5.63
CA SER A 123 -12.51 29.32 5.40
C SER A 123 -11.82 28.54 4.27
N THR A 124 -11.05 29.21 3.42
CA THR A 124 -10.43 28.69 2.18
C THR A 124 -8.91 28.88 2.14
N LEU A 125 -8.30 29.11 3.31
CA LEU A 125 -6.86 29.03 3.50
C LEU A 125 -6.38 27.58 3.40
N ILE A 126 -5.06 27.42 3.29
CA ILE A 126 -4.39 26.13 3.43
C ILE A 126 -4.64 25.63 4.86
N ARG A 127 -5.04 24.37 5.00
CA ARG A 127 -5.41 23.78 6.29
C ARG A 127 -4.73 22.45 6.46
N GLU A 128 -4.14 22.26 7.63
CA GLU A 128 -3.77 20.94 8.11
C GLU A 128 -5.05 20.15 8.45
N ILE A 129 -5.11 18.90 8.01
CA ILE A 129 -6.24 17.98 8.23
C ILE A 129 -5.89 17.00 9.34
N LYS A 130 -4.74 16.35 9.24
CA LYS A 130 -4.24 15.36 10.20
C LYS A 130 -2.72 15.35 10.20
N THR A 131 -2.14 14.92 11.32
CA THR A 131 -0.68 14.83 11.55
C THR A 131 -0.36 13.53 12.28
N THR A 132 0.77 12.92 11.94
CA THR A 132 1.33 11.72 12.59
C THR A 132 2.84 11.88 12.79
N GLN A 133 3.41 11.10 13.71
CA GLN A 133 4.85 10.90 13.81
C GLN A 133 5.33 9.90 12.74
N GLY A 134 6.59 10.01 12.32
CA GLY A 134 7.15 9.24 11.20
C GLY A 134 7.50 7.77 11.48
N ARG A 135 7.39 7.29 12.73
CA ARG A 135 7.53 5.88 13.14
C ARG A 135 8.71 5.13 12.47
N ASN A 136 9.93 5.68 12.59
CA ASN A 136 11.19 5.15 12.00
C ASN A 136 11.21 5.01 10.46
N THR A 137 10.22 5.53 9.75
CA THR A 137 10.17 5.49 8.28
C THR A 137 11.14 6.51 7.70
N THR A 138 11.91 6.14 6.67
CA THR A 138 12.75 7.10 5.92
C THR A 138 12.02 7.65 4.69
N ILE A 139 12.53 8.76 4.13
CA ILE A 139 12.04 9.30 2.86
C ILE A 139 12.22 8.29 1.72
N ASN A 140 13.34 7.55 1.71
CA ASN A 140 13.63 6.51 0.74
C ASN A 140 12.58 5.38 0.78
N GLU A 141 12.24 4.89 1.97
CA GLU A 141 11.20 3.87 2.16
C GLU A 141 9.82 4.34 1.65
N LEU A 142 9.46 5.60 1.88
CA LEU A 142 8.21 6.16 1.37
C LEU A 142 8.19 6.24 -0.16
N ILE A 143 9.30 6.61 -0.79
CA ILE A 143 9.42 6.67 -2.24
C ILE A 143 9.39 5.27 -2.85
N ASN A 144 10.11 4.32 -2.26
CA ASN A 144 10.06 2.92 -2.69
C ASN A 144 8.64 2.37 -2.57
N TYR A 145 7.91 2.74 -1.51
CA TYR A 145 6.50 2.40 -1.37
C TYR A 145 5.64 2.98 -2.51
N MET A 146 5.80 4.26 -2.86
CA MET A 146 5.12 4.87 -4.01
C MET A 146 5.36 4.09 -5.30
N TRP A 147 6.62 3.70 -5.55
CA TRP A 147 7.01 2.91 -6.70
C TRP A 147 6.34 1.53 -6.70
N ARG A 148 6.40 0.83 -5.56
CA ARG A 148 5.78 -0.49 -5.40
C ARG A 148 4.27 -0.44 -5.63
N LYS A 149 3.58 0.59 -5.16
CA LYS A 149 2.13 0.77 -5.38
C LYS A 149 1.77 1.29 -6.78
N ASP A 150 2.76 1.50 -7.63
CA ASP A 150 2.60 1.94 -9.01
C ASP A 150 1.74 3.22 -9.15
N VAL A 151 1.85 4.12 -8.16
CA VAL A 151 1.00 5.32 -8.05
C VAL A 151 1.18 6.28 -9.22
N LEU A 152 2.30 6.14 -9.95
CA LEU A 152 2.66 6.93 -11.11
C LEU A 152 1.89 6.53 -12.36
N ASN A 153 1.60 5.24 -12.53
CA ASN A 153 0.85 4.73 -13.68
C ASN A 153 -0.66 4.66 -13.42
N ASN A 154 -1.09 4.75 -12.17
CA ASN A 154 -2.52 4.85 -11.83
C ASN A 154 -3.13 6.10 -12.47
N ASP A 155 -4.13 5.90 -13.34
CA ASP A 155 -4.84 6.99 -14.02
C ASP A 155 -5.53 7.91 -13.00
N TYR A 156 -5.48 9.22 -13.27
CA TYR A 156 -6.10 10.21 -12.38
C TYR A 156 -7.60 10.31 -12.69
N HIS A 157 -8.43 9.89 -11.74
CA HIS A 157 -9.87 10.11 -11.78
C HIS A 157 -10.25 11.17 -10.75
N VAL A 158 -10.82 12.27 -11.23
CA VAL A 158 -11.23 13.44 -10.40
C VAL A 158 -12.14 13.03 -9.23
N LEU A 159 -12.92 11.95 -9.39
CA LEU A 159 -13.92 11.49 -8.42
C LEU A 159 -13.54 10.23 -7.61
N SER A 160 -12.53 9.45 -8.01
CA SER A 160 -12.26 8.11 -7.43
C SER A 160 -10.81 7.62 -7.47
N ALA A 161 -9.86 8.45 -7.94
CA ALA A 161 -8.42 8.20 -7.95
C ALA A 161 -7.71 9.55 -7.92
N ASN A 162 -8.06 10.35 -6.92
CA ASN A 162 -7.74 11.77 -6.85
C ASN A 162 -6.60 12.08 -5.85
N CYS A 163 -6.28 13.36 -5.72
CA CYS A 163 -5.25 13.86 -4.80
C CYS A 163 -5.48 13.46 -3.32
N GLN A 164 -6.74 13.26 -2.90
CA GLN A 164 -7.10 12.90 -1.52
C GLN A 164 -6.72 11.45 -1.21
N GLU A 165 -7.07 10.53 -2.11
CA GLU A 165 -6.69 9.12 -1.98
C GLU A 165 -5.18 8.93 -2.05
N PHE A 166 -4.51 9.66 -2.94
CA PHE A 166 -3.05 9.63 -3.00
C PHE A 166 -2.41 10.16 -1.70
N ALA A 167 -2.90 11.28 -1.17
CA ALA A 167 -2.38 11.82 0.10
C ALA A 167 -2.67 10.88 1.28
N ALA A 168 -3.85 10.25 1.32
CA ALA A 168 -4.19 9.25 2.31
C ALA A 168 -3.24 8.04 2.21
N LEU A 169 -3.02 7.50 1.02
CA LEU A 169 -2.11 6.37 0.80
C LEU A 169 -0.68 6.63 1.32
N LEU A 170 -0.15 7.83 1.11
CA LEU A 170 1.17 8.19 1.65
C LEU A 170 1.15 8.38 3.15
N PHE A 171 0.15 9.09 3.67
CA PHE A 171 0.05 9.35 5.10
C PHE A 171 -0.15 8.05 5.88
N ASP A 172 -1.04 7.18 5.43
CA ASP A 172 -1.37 5.92 6.07
C ASP A 172 -0.16 4.98 6.05
N ARG A 173 0.74 5.06 5.04
CA ARG A 173 2.03 4.36 5.05
C ARG A 173 2.97 4.85 6.16
N ILE A 174 2.95 6.14 6.46
CA ILE A 174 3.79 6.73 7.53
C ILE A 174 3.15 6.47 8.90
N GLU A 175 1.82 6.53 8.97
CA GLU A 175 1.03 6.28 10.17
C GLU A 175 1.04 4.79 10.55
N SER A 176 0.97 3.87 9.59
CA SER A 176 0.82 2.42 9.84
C SER A 176 2.05 1.62 9.35
N PHE A 177 2.61 0.81 10.25
CA PHE A 177 3.74 -0.08 9.97
C PHE A 177 3.26 -1.46 9.48
N GLU A 178 2.34 -1.49 8.51
CA GLU A 178 1.62 -2.74 8.19
C GLU A 178 2.33 -3.68 7.20
N GLU A 179 3.24 -3.18 6.36
CA GLU A 179 3.95 -4.04 5.41
C GLU A 179 5.18 -4.70 6.07
N GLN A 180 4.95 -5.82 6.74
CA GLN A 180 6.01 -6.67 7.28
C GLN A 180 6.31 -7.84 6.34
N VAL A 181 7.60 -8.11 6.18
CA VAL A 181 8.12 -9.32 5.56
C VAL A 181 8.69 -10.18 6.66
N TYR A 182 8.28 -11.45 6.71
CA TYR A 182 8.99 -12.45 7.48
C TYR A 182 10.14 -12.97 6.60
N PHE A 183 11.38 -12.80 7.05
CA PHE A 183 12.55 -13.29 6.34
C PHE A 183 13.42 -14.17 7.25
N ASP A 184 13.64 -15.40 6.82
CA ASP A 184 14.51 -16.37 7.48
C ASP A 184 15.64 -16.78 6.53
N GLU A 185 16.87 -16.35 6.83
CA GLU A 185 18.07 -16.56 6.01
C GLU A 185 18.57 -18.01 6.02
N VAL A 186 18.32 -18.73 7.13
CA VAL A 186 18.91 -20.04 7.46
C VAL A 186 17.85 -20.94 8.08
N ALA A 187 16.79 -21.19 7.31
CA ALA A 187 15.61 -21.89 7.80
C ALA A 187 15.86 -23.38 8.12
N ASP A 188 17.00 -23.92 7.71
CA ASP A 188 17.53 -25.25 8.02
C ASP A 188 18.39 -25.31 9.28
N GLU A 189 18.69 -24.18 9.91
CA GLU A 189 19.40 -24.10 11.18
C GLU A 189 18.43 -23.94 12.36
N SER A 190 18.86 -24.32 13.56
CA SER A 190 18.03 -24.11 14.76
C SER A 190 17.85 -22.61 15.00
N PRO A 191 16.62 -22.12 15.28
CA PRO A 191 16.39 -20.69 15.47
C PRO A 191 17.30 -20.16 16.58
N SER A 192 18.22 -19.26 16.24
CA SER A 192 18.94 -18.53 17.29
C SER A 192 17.92 -17.72 18.09
N ARG A 193 18.03 -17.71 19.42
CA ARG A 193 17.02 -17.14 20.33
C ARG A 193 16.79 -15.62 20.20
N SER A 194 17.47 -14.91 19.28
CA SER A 194 17.61 -13.45 19.37
C SER A 194 17.36 -12.64 18.08
N THR A 195 16.94 -13.23 16.97
CA THR A 195 16.69 -12.46 15.71
C THR A 195 15.20 -12.28 15.44
N SER A 196 14.73 -11.04 15.38
CA SER A 196 13.40 -10.73 14.84
C SER A 196 13.39 -11.04 13.34
N PHE A 197 12.60 -12.02 12.93
CA PHE A 197 12.42 -12.40 11.52
C PHE A 197 11.51 -11.42 10.75
N TYR A 198 10.73 -10.60 11.45
CA TYR A 198 9.87 -9.60 10.82
C TYR A 198 10.64 -8.28 10.61
N MET A 199 10.51 -7.73 9.41
CA MET A 199 11.17 -6.48 9.01
C MET A 199 10.35 -5.71 7.96
N THR A 200 10.73 -4.46 7.67
CA THR A 200 10.14 -3.70 6.56
C THR A 200 10.44 -4.38 5.24
N VAL A 201 9.60 -4.13 4.22
CA VAL A 201 9.86 -4.60 2.85
C VAL A 201 11.22 -4.13 2.34
N ASP A 202 11.58 -2.87 2.60
CA ASP A 202 12.86 -2.30 2.17
C ASP A 202 14.05 -3.02 2.82
N LYS A 203 14.01 -3.24 4.15
CA LYS A 203 15.01 -4.04 4.85
C LYS A 203 15.07 -5.49 4.34
N ALA A 204 13.93 -6.11 4.04
CA ALA A 204 13.91 -7.43 3.43
C ALA A 204 14.56 -7.47 2.05
N PHE A 205 14.45 -6.41 1.23
CA PHE A 205 15.17 -6.33 -0.04
C PHE A 205 16.69 -6.27 0.17
N GLU A 206 17.16 -5.56 1.19
CA GLU A 206 18.58 -5.50 1.55
C GLU A 206 19.08 -6.87 1.99
N GLU A 207 18.36 -7.54 2.88
CA GLU A 207 18.72 -8.87 3.37
C GLU A 207 18.69 -9.92 2.26
N VAL A 208 17.68 -9.91 1.40
CA VAL A 208 17.61 -10.81 0.23
C VAL A 208 18.80 -10.59 -0.68
N LYS A 209 19.19 -9.34 -0.98
CA LYS A 209 20.40 -9.04 -1.77
C LYS A 209 21.67 -9.56 -1.09
N ARG A 210 21.84 -9.26 0.21
CA ARG A 210 23.00 -9.71 1.01
C ARG A 210 23.14 -11.23 0.99
N CYS A 211 22.03 -11.95 1.06
CA CYS A 211 21.97 -13.41 1.09
C CYS A 211 22.08 -14.07 -0.30
N GLY A 212 22.37 -13.30 -1.35
CA GLY A 212 22.56 -13.81 -2.70
C GLY A 212 21.28 -13.89 -3.54
N GLY A 213 20.27 -13.07 -3.25
CA GLY A 213 19.01 -13.02 -4.00
C GLY A 213 19.14 -12.56 -5.46
N SER A 214 20.33 -12.10 -5.88
CA SER A 214 20.67 -11.84 -7.28
C SER A 214 21.09 -13.09 -8.07
N LYS A 215 21.38 -14.20 -7.38
CA LYS A 215 21.82 -15.44 -8.01
C LYS A 215 20.71 -16.03 -8.88
N PRO A 216 21.03 -16.52 -10.08
CA PRO A 216 20.03 -17.00 -11.00
C PRO A 216 19.39 -18.30 -10.52
N PHE A 217 18.09 -18.42 -10.73
CA PHE A 217 17.36 -19.66 -10.50
C PHE A 217 17.66 -20.69 -11.59
N THR A 218 17.86 -21.94 -11.19
CA THR A 218 17.96 -23.11 -12.08
C THR A 218 16.63 -23.81 -12.23
N LYS A 219 15.81 -23.77 -11.18
CA LYS A 219 14.51 -24.41 -11.12
C LYS A 219 13.53 -23.56 -10.34
N GLN A 220 12.27 -23.61 -10.76
CA GLN A 220 11.15 -23.00 -10.08
C GLN A 220 10.03 -24.01 -9.96
N GLU A 221 9.47 -24.12 -8.77
CA GLU A 221 8.34 -25.00 -8.47
C GLU A 221 7.24 -24.19 -7.77
N THR A 222 5.99 -24.49 -8.11
CA THR A 222 4.84 -23.77 -7.54
C THR A 222 3.88 -24.77 -6.92
N TYR A 223 3.44 -24.43 -5.72
CA TYR A 223 2.61 -25.25 -4.87
C TYR A 223 1.36 -24.48 -4.50
N LYS A 224 0.23 -25.18 -4.55
CA LYS A 224 -1.04 -24.67 -4.07
C LYS A 224 -1.35 -25.24 -2.71
N LEU A 225 -1.60 -24.33 -1.78
CA LEU A 225 -1.97 -24.65 -0.42
C LEU A 225 -3.42 -24.31 -0.20
N LYS A 226 -4.21 -25.32 0.14
CA LYS A 226 -5.62 -25.11 0.49
C LYS A 226 -5.68 -24.46 1.87
N VAL A 227 -6.29 -23.28 1.94
CA VAL A 227 -6.53 -22.55 3.19
C VAL A 227 -8.00 -22.70 3.56
N PRO A 228 -8.33 -23.13 4.79
CA PRO A 228 -9.71 -23.08 5.27
C PRO A 228 -10.21 -21.64 5.44
N PHE A 229 -11.43 -21.33 5.00
CA PHE A 229 -12.02 -19.98 5.05
C PHE A 229 -12.05 -19.40 6.46
N LEU A 230 -12.38 -20.23 7.46
CA LEU A 230 -12.45 -19.83 8.86
C LEU A 230 -11.13 -19.23 9.37
N ARG A 231 -9.97 -19.60 8.79
CA ARG A 231 -8.68 -19.01 9.17
C ARG A 231 -8.41 -17.64 8.56
N HIS A 232 -9.02 -17.33 7.42
CA HIS A 232 -8.99 -15.95 6.95
C HIS A 232 -9.64 -15.04 8.01
N LEU A 233 -10.75 -15.47 8.61
CA LEU A 233 -11.45 -14.77 9.71
C LEU A 233 -10.63 -14.65 11.01
N ASP A 234 -9.74 -15.60 11.33
CA ASP A 234 -8.87 -15.47 12.51
C ASP A 234 -7.68 -14.54 12.30
N ASN A 235 -7.10 -14.47 11.10
CA ASN A 235 -6.06 -13.47 10.78
C ASN A 235 -6.62 -12.04 10.80
N TYR A 236 -7.93 -11.90 10.67
CA TYR A 236 -8.66 -10.65 10.82
C TYR A 236 -8.87 -10.22 12.29
N ARG A 237 -8.44 -10.98 13.31
CA ARG A 237 -8.52 -10.54 14.72
C ARG A 237 -7.62 -9.35 15.08
N LEU A 238 -6.79 -8.87 14.16
CA LEU A 238 -5.90 -7.70 14.32
C LEU A 238 -6.56 -6.37 13.91
N PHE A 239 -7.88 -6.33 13.69
CA PHE A 239 -8.56 -5.10 13.30
C PHE A 239 -8.47 -3.99 14.37
N GLU A 240 -7.91 -2.85 13.99
CA GLU A 240 -7.91 -1.63 14.82
C GLU A 240 -9.21 -0.84 14.69
N SER A 241 -10.02 -1.12 13.65
CA SER A 241 -11.28 -0.44 13.40
C SER A 241 -12.45 -1.10 14.15
N PRO A 242 -13.23 -0.34 14.97
CA PRO A 242 -14.42 -0.85 15.65
C PRO A 242 -15.45 -1.51 14.73
N TYR A 243 -15.46 -1.13 13.45
CA TYR A 243 -16.40 -1.61 12.44
C TYR A 243 -16.06 -3.02 11.96
N GLU A 244 -14.78 -3.32 11.80
CA GLU A 244 -14.30 -4.63 11.34
C GLU A 244 -14.45 -5.68 12.45
N ILE A 245 -14.30 -5.26 13.73
CA ILE A 245 -14.61 -6.08 14.91
C ILE A 245 -16.11 -6.42 14.97
N LEU A 246 -16.99 -5.46 14.72
CA LEU A 246 -18.45 -5.66 14.67
C LEU A 246 -18.84 -6.62 13.53
N PHE A 247 -18.20 -6.49 12.37
CA PHE A 247 -18.40 -7.36 11.22
C PHE A 247 -17.94 -8.80 11.51
N ALA A 248 -16.72 -8.98 12.04
CA ALA A 248 -16.20 -10.29 12.44
C ALA A 248 -17.08 -10.95 13.51
N ARG A 249 -17.54 -10.19 14.52
CA ARG A 249 -18.48 -10.69 15.54
C ARG A 249 -19.83 -11.10 14.95
N SER A 250 -20.30 -10.42 13.91
CA SER A 250 -21.55 -10.78 13.23
C SER A 250 -21.40 -12.07 12.41
N LEU A 251 -20.25 -12.27 11.76
CA LEU A 251 -19.89 -13.51 11.07
C LEU A 251 -19.76 -14.70 12.04
N MET A 252 -19.16 -14.48 13.22
CA MET A 252 -19.00 -15.52 14.26
C MET A 252 -20.33 -15.94 14.91
N ARG A 253 -21.41 -15.19 14.71
CA ARG A 253 -22.77 -15.53 15.18
C ARG A 253 -23.57 -16.33 14.15
N LEU A 254 -23.02 -16.58 12.96
CA LEU A 254 -23.68 -17.40 11.96
C LEU A 254 -23.69 -18.87 12.40
N SER A 255 -24.73 -19.60 11.99
CA SER A 255 -24.82 -21.03 12.28
C SER A 255 -23.67 -21.80 11.63
N ALA A 256 -23.31 -22.96 12.18
CA ALA A 256 -22.29 -23.83 11.60
C ALA A 256 -22.60 -24.20 10.13
N GLY A 257 -23.89 -24.38 9.79
CA GLY A 257 -24.32 -24.62 8.41
C GLY A 257 -24.09 -23.41 7.49
N THR A 258 -24.35 -22.20 7.96
CA THR A 258 -24.07 -20.96 7.21
C THR A 258 -22.57 -20.74 7.05
N LEU A 259 -21.77 -21.02 8.08
CA LEU A 259 -20.31 -20.96 8.00
C LEU A 259 -19.74 -22.02 7.05
N ALA A 260 -20.32 -23.22 7.00
CA ALA A 260 -19.93 -24.26 6.05
C ALA A 260 -20.30 -23.91 4.60
N VAL A 261 -21.45 -23.27 4.38
CA VAL A 261 -21.84 -22.76 3.05
C VAL A 261 -20.94 -21.60 2.63
N LEU A 262 -20.61 -20.68 3.53
CA LEU A 262 -19.63 -19.62 3.27
C LEU A 262 -18.23 -20.19 3.04
N ASP A 263 -17.79 -21.17 3.82
CA ASP A 263 -16.53 -21.89 3.62
C ASP A 263 -16.53 -22.58 2.26
N TYR A 264 -17.62 -23.26 1.86
CA TYR A 264 -17.74 -23.87 0.53
C TYR A 264 -17.75 -22.85 -0.62
N TRP A 265 -18.49 -21.75 -0.48
CA TRP A 265 -18.58 -20.69 -1.49
C TRP A 265 -17.29 -19.85 -1.59
N CYS A 266 -16.65 -19.56 -0.47
CA CYS A 266 -15.42 -18.78 -0.41
C CYS A 266 -14.15 -19.64 -0.63
N ASN A 267 -14.17 -20.94 -0.32
CA ASN A 267 -13.09 -21.89 -0.61
C ASN A 267 -13.15 -22.45 -2.04
N GLY A 268 -14.13 -22.05 -2.86
CA GLY A 268 -14.19 -22.36 -4.29
C GLY A 268 -13.03 -21.77 -5.13
N GLY A 269 -11.84 -21.57 -4.56
CA GLY A 269 -10.65 -21.17 -5.34
C GLY A 269 -9.51 -20.48 -4.59
N LYS A 270 -9.57 -20.25 -3.27
CA LYS A 270 -8.48 -19.54 -2.57
C LYS A 270 -7.38 -20.50 -2.13
N TYR A 271 -6.36 -20.59 -2.98
CA TYR A 271 -5.10 -21.24 -2.66
C TYR A 271 -4.08 -20.18 -2.25
N ASP A 272 -3.39 -20.41 -1.14
CA ASP A 272 -2.11 -19.74 -0.94
C ASP A 272 -1.12 -20.34 -1.93
N ILE A 273 -0.33 -19.48 -2.57
CA ILE A 273 0.67 -19.90 -3.53
C ILE A 273 2.01 -19.86 -2.82
N VAL A 274 2.70 -20.99 -2.86
CA VAL A 274 4.08 -21.11 -2.39
C VAL A 274 4.94 -21.42 -3.59
N MET A 275 6.00 -20.63 -3.74
CA MET A 275 6.98 -20.83 -4.78
C MET A 275 8.29 -21.24 -4.14
N ILE A 276 8.93 -22.27 -4.70
CA ILE A 276 10.26 -22.70 -4.32
C ILE A 276 11.17 -22.53 -5.51
N PHE A 277 12.31 -21.90 -5.27
CA PHE A 277 13.33 -21.61 -6.25
C PHE A 277 14.63 -22.31 -5.87
N GLU A 278 15.28 -22.93 -6.84
CA GLU A 278 16.60 -23.55 -6.67
C GLU A 278 17.64 -22.69 -7.40
N THR A 279 18.82 -22.57 -6.82
CA THR A 279 19.97 -21.90 -7.44
C THR A 279 21.05 -22.90 -7.85
N LYS A 280 22.00 -22.51 -8.70
CA LYS A 280 23.13 -23.37 -9.14
C LYS A 280 23.98 -23.91 -7.98
N GLU A 281 23.98 -23.22 -6.84
CA GLU A 281 24.77 -23.58 -5.66
C GLU A 281 24.05 -24.56 -4.74
N GLY A 282 22.88 -25.10 -5.14
CA GLY A 282 22.08 -25.98 -4.31
C GLY A 282 21.41 -25.28 -3.11
N THR A 283 21.31 -23.94 -3.15
CA THR A 283 20.51 -23.17 -2.18
C THR A 283 19.09 -23.04 -2.70
N PHE A 284 18.13 -23.22 -1.80
CA PHE A 284 16.71 -23.10 -2.05
C PHE A 284 16.14 -21.84 -1.40
N TRP A 285 15.19 -21.23 -2.08
CA TRP A 285 14.41 -20.14 -1.53
C TRP A 285 12.93 -20.49 -1.60
N SER A 286 12.16 -20.05 -0.62
CA SER A 286 10.70 -20.07 -0.68
C SER A 286 10.14 -18.66 -0.60
N LEU A 287 9.05 -18.44 -1.32
CA LEU A 287 8.28 -17.20 -1.29
C LEU A 287 6.81 -17.57 -1.13
N GLU A 288 6.20 -17.07 -0.06
CA GLU A 288 4.78 -17.22 0.21
C GLU A 288 4.13 -15.85 0.35
N GLN A 289 2.99 -15.66 -0.32
CA GLN A 289 2.17 -14.48 -0.11
C GLN A 289 0.95 -14.84 0.74
N LEU A 290 0.98 -14.45 2.01
CA LEU A 290 -0.18 -14.46 2.88
C LEU A 290 -1.00 -13.19 2.67
N ASN A 291 -2.20 -13.13 3.26
CA ASN A 291 -3.12 -12.00 3.08
C ASN A 291 -2.49 -10.62 3.31
N THR A 292 -1.62 -10.49 4.31
CA THR A 292 -1.00 -9.22 4.74
C THR A 292 0.52 -9.30 4.87
N THR A 293 1.13 -10.46 4.63
CA THR A 293 2.54 -10.71 4.93
C THR A 293 3.17 -11.49 3.80
N VAL A 294 4.36 -11.07 3.38
CA VAL A 294 5.23 -11.88 2.52
C VAL A 294 6.15 -12.69 3.44
N VAL A 295 6.24 -13.99 3.19
CA VAL A 295 7.12 -14.89 3.93
C VAL A 295 8.19 -15.37 2.96
N ILE A 296 9.44 -15.18 3.34
CA ILE A 296 10.61 -15.58 2.57
C ILE A 296 11.48 -16.45 3.47
N HIS A 297 11.82 -17.64 2.99
CA HIS A 297 12.80 -18.50 3.65
C HIS A 297 13.92 -18.86 2.69
N ARG A 298 15.10 -19.10 3.23
CA ARG A 298 16.27 -19.62 2.52
C ARG A 298 16.83 -20.81 3.29
N ALA A 299 17.20 -21.87 2.57
CA ALA A 299 17.76 -23.09 3.16
C ALA A 299 18.65 -23.83 2.16
N LYS A 300 19.51 -24.72 2.63
CA LYS A 300 20.26 -25.67 1.79
C LYS A 300 19.47 -26.94 1.49
N ASN A 301 18.40 -27.19 2.24
CA ASN A 301 17.53 -28.35 2.05
C ASN A 301 16.10 -27.92 1.67
N LYS A 302 15.67 -28.34 0.48
CA LYS A 302 14.31 -28.09 -0.02
C LYS A 302 13.22 -28.64 0.89
N ASP A 303 13.43 -29.82 1.47
CA ASP A 303 12.42 -30.47 2.32
C ASP A 303 12.18 -29.68 3.60
N VAL A 304 13.18 -28.95 4.10
CA VAL A 304 12.99 -28.01 5.21
C VAL A 304 12.00 -26.92 4.81
N LEU A 305 12.16 -26.33 3.63
CA LEU A 305 11.25 -25.28 3.15
C LEU A 305 9.83 -25.82 2.96
N LEU A 306 9.69 -26.98 2.31
CA LEU A 306 8.40 -27.66 2.15
C LEU A 306 7.75 -27.94 3.51
N ASN A 307 8.53 -28.42 4.47
CA ASN A 307 8.07 -28.68 5.82
C ASN A 307 7.67 -27.39 6.54
N LEU A 308 8.41 -26.28 6.42
CA LEU A 308 8.04 -24.99 7.04
C LEU A 308 6.72 -24.44 6.47
N CYS A 309 6.55 -24.54 5.15
CA CYS A 309 5.29 -24.19 4.46
C CYS A 309 4.09 -25.03 4.97
N GLN A 310 4.36 -26.23 5.49
CA GLN A 310 3.37 -27.17 6.05
C GLN A 310 3.23 -27.09 7.59
N ARG A 311 4.30 -26.75 8.33
CA ARG A 311 4.46 -26.80 9.79
C ARG A 311 3.93 -25.58 10.53
N HIS A 312 3.77 -24.44 9.85
CA HIS A 312 2.82 -23.46 10.36
C HIS A 312 1.52 -24.23 10.66
N PRO A 313 0.83 -24.04 11.80
CA PRO A 313 -0.20 -24.96 12.29
C PRO A 313 -1.49 -24.94 11.44
N ARG A 314 -1.39 -24.88 10.09
CA ARG A 314 -2.24 -24.13 9.18
C ARG A 314 -2.69 -24.86 7.92
N ARG A 315 -2.14 -26.01 7.48
CA ARG A 315 -2.45 -26.49 6.11
C ARG A 315 -2.46 -28.02 5.94
N THR A 316 -3.43 -28.53 5.19
CA THR A 316 -3.49 -29.93 4.73
C THR A 316 -2.82 -30.09 3.35
N SER A 317 -2.08 -31.19 3.18
CA SER A 317 -1.40 -31.72 1.97
C SER A 317 -1.04 -30.70 0.87
N LEU A 318 0.25 -30.47 0.66
CA LEU A 318 0.75 -29.82 -0.55
C LEU A 318 0.29 -30.61 -1.79
N LYS A 319 -0.43 -29.97 -2.70
CA LYS A 319 -0.62 -30.51 -4.05
C LYS A 319 0.27 -29.72 -4.99
N SER A 320 1.21 -30.42 -5.65
CA SER A 320 1.92 -29.81 -6.76
C SER A 320 0.90 -29.41 -7.81
N SER A 321 1.02 -28.19 -8.34
CA SER A 321 0.15 -27.72 -9.40
C SER A 321 1.00 -27.02 -10.44
N LYS A 322 0.79 -27.31 -11.72
CA LYS A 322 1.44 -26.62 -12.84
C LYS A 322 0.88 -25.20 -13.08
N MET A 323 0.35 -24.54 -12.05
CA MET A 323 -0.19 -23.19 -12.21
C MET A 323 0.88 -22.19 -11.84
N VAL A 324 1.69 -21.83 -12.84
CA VAL A 324 1.82 -20.48 -13.42
C VAL A 324 2.69 -20.67 -14.67
N GLU A 325 2.11 -21.12 -15.78
CA GLU A 325 2.81 -21.04 -17.07
C GLU A 325 2.96 -19.57 -17.45
N GLY A 326 4.20 -19.10 -17.62
CA GLY A 326 4.50 -17.76 -18.15
C GLY A 326 5.24 -16.79 -17.23
N LEU A 327 5.37 -17.06 -15.92
CA LEU A 327 6.21 -16.25 -15.02
C LEU A 327 7.51 -16.99 -14.71
N HIS A 328 8.55 -16.65 -15.47
CA HIS A 328 9.93 -17.05 -15.21
C HIS A 328 10.68 -15.87 -14.60
N TRP A 329 10.92 -15.92 -13.29
CA TRP A 329 11.80 -14.95 -12.64
C TRP A 329 13.24 -15.42 -12.74
N LYS A 330 14.16 -14.49 -12.97
CA LYS A 330 15.58 -14.80 -13.09
C LYS A 330 16.20 -15.06 -11.72
N ASN A 331 15.75 -14.36 -10.69
CA ASN A 331 16.30 -14.42 -9.34
C ASN A 331 15.29 -13.92 -8.28
N MET A 332 15.68 -13.98 -7.00
CA MET A 332 14.78 -13.66 -5.89
C MET A 332 14.48 -12.16 -5.80
N ASN A 333 15.42 -11.29 -6.20
CA ASN A 333 15.14 -9.84 -6.25
C ASN A 333 13.98 -9.54 -7.19
N GLU A 334 13.96 -10.16 -8.37
CA GLU A 334 12.90 -9.97 -9.37
C GLU A 334 11.56 -10.55 -8.88
N ALA A 335 11.57 -11.73 -8.27
CA ALA A 335 10.38 -12.33 -7.68
C ALA A 335 9.81 -11.44 -6.57
N MET A 336 10.65 -10.98 -5.64
CA MET A 336 10.22 -10.10 -4.55
C MET A 336 9.66 -8.78 -5.07
N GLU A 337 10.30 -8.15 -6.07
CA GLU A 337 9.79 -6.93 -6.70
C GLU A 337 8.41 -7.13 -7.32
N TYR A 338 8.20 -8.24 -8.03
CA TYR A 338 6.90 -8.58 -8.60
C TYR A 338 5.83 -8.73 -7.52
N PHE A 339 6.11 -9.47 -6.44
CA PHE A 339 5.14 -9.71 -5.39
C PHE A 339 4.78 -8.45 -4.62
N CYS A 340 5.78 -7.63 -4.28
CA CYS A 340 5.56 -6.36 -3.60
C CYS A 340 4.76 -5.37 -4.46
N LYS A 341 4.96 -5.35 -5.79
CA LYS A 341 4.16 -4.53 -6.70
C LYS A 341 2.72 -5.00 -6.84
N ASN A 342 2.51 -6.31 -6.84
CA ASN A 342 1.20 -6.92 -7.04
C ASN A 342 0.41 -7.15 -5.74
N GLN A 343 0.84 -6.61 -4.60
CA GLN A 343 0.04 -6.55 -3.38
C GLN A 343 -1.13 -5.55 -3.46
N LYS A 344 -1.80 -5.42 -4.63
CA LYS A 344 -3.04 -4.64 -4.72
C LYS A 344 -4.08 -5.26 -3.78
N TYR A 345 -4.73 -4.39 -3.00
CA TYR A 345 -5.65 -4.73 -1.91
C TYR A 345 -6.61 -5.87 -2.29
N LYS A 346 -6.31 -7.08 -1.81
CA LYS A 346 -7.26 -8.21 -1.79
C LYS A 346 -8.50 -7.89 -0.96
N ILE A 347 -8.43 -6.88 -0.09
CA ILE A 347 -9.52 -6.44 0.79
C ILE A 347 -10.69 -5.88 -0.03
N ASP A 348 -10.44 -5.03 -1.03
CA ASP A 348 -11.51 -4.46 -1.87
C ASP A 348 -12.21 -5.55 -2.70
N GLN A 349 -11.44 -6.49 -3.24
CA GLN A 349 -12.00 -7.65 -3.97
C GLN A 349 -12.84 -8.55 -3.05
N ILE A 350 -12.43 -8.73 -1.78
CA ILE A 350 -13.18 -9.51 -0.79
C ILE A 350 -14.47 -8.80 -0.39
N ILE A 351 -14.41 -7.48 -0.19
CA ILE A 351 -15.58 -6.65 0.11
C ILE A 351 -16.56 -6.70 -1.07
N ASP A 352 -16.09 -6.54 -2.30
CA ASP A 352 -16.93 -6.62 -3.51
C ASP A 352 -17.57 -8.01 -3.71
N LEU A 353 -16.82 -9.09 -3.48
CA LEU A 353 -17.35 -10.47 -3.51
C LEU A 353 -18.39 -10.72 -2.40
N ILE A 354 -18.22 -10.12 -1.23
CA ILE A 354 -19.20 -10.20 -0.13
C ILE A 354 -20.45 -9.38 -0.46
N PHE A 355 -20.31 -8.19 -1.04
CA PHE A 355 -21.45 -7.39 -1.53
C PHE A 355 -22.24 -8.11 -2.62
N LEU A 356 -21.56 -8.81 -3.53
CA LEU A 356 -22.19 -9.59 -4.60
C LEU A 356 -22.89 -10.86 -4.08
N SER A 357 -22.29 -11.57 -3.12
CA SER A 357 -22.87 -12.79 -2.52
C SER A 357 -24.00 -12.52 -1.51
N LEU A 358 -24.01 -11.35 -0.86
CA LEU A 358 -25.12 -10.89 -0.01
C LEU A 358 -26.29 -10.27 -0.81
N GLY A 359 -26.25 -10.36 -2.13
CA GLY A 359 -27.29 -9.91 -3.06
C GLY A 359 -28.59 -10.72 -2.99
N ALA A 360 -29.31 -10.68 -1.87
CA ALA A 360 -30.71 -11.08 -1.75
C ALA A 360 -31.48 -10.11 -0.83
N ARG A 361 -31.69 -8.88 -1.34
CA ARG A 361 -32.70 -7.83 -1.02
C ARG A 361 -33.01 -7.39 0.43
N ARG A 362 -32.74 -8.15 1.50
CA ARG A 362 -33.16 -7.77 2.87
C ARG A 362 -32.10 -7.10 3.74
N ASN A 363 -30.81 -7.25 3.44
CA ASN A 363 -29.71 -6.70 4.26
C ASN A 363 -28.97 -5.50 3.67
N ILE A 364 -29.28 -5.10 2.43
CA ILE A 364 -28.63 -3.96 1.76
C ILE A 364 -28.88 -2.65 2.51
N ASN A 365 -30.08 -2.45 3.07
CA ASN A 365 -30.41 -1.23 3.82
C ASN A 365 -29.69 -1.16 5.18
N PHE A 366 -29.49 -2.29 5.84
CA PHE A 366 -28.79 -2.36 7.13
C PHE A 366 -27.28 -2.09 6.94
N ILE A 367 -26.67 -2.71 5.93
CA ILE A 367 -25.24 -2.52 5.64
C ILE A 367 -24.97 -1.14 5.03
N SER A 368 -25.83 -0.64 4.14
CA SER A 368 -25.75 0.73 3.63
C SER A 368 -25.97 1.76 4.74
N SER A 369 -26.84 1.49 5.73
CA SER A 369 -26.99 2.33 6.92
C SER A 369 -25.74 2.34 7.79
N LEU A 370 -25.04 1.21 7.96
CA LEU A 370 -23.80 1.14 8.74
C LEU A 370 -22.66 1.85 8.03
N TYR A 371 -22.53 1.66 6.71
CA TYR A 371 -21.55 2.35 5.86
C TYR A 371 -21.81 3.87 5.76
N ASN A 372 -23.06 4.31 5.75
CA ASN A 372 -23.40 5.73 5.78
C ASN A 372 -23.28 6.35 7.18
N LYS A 373 -23.43 5.56 8.26
CA LYS A 373 -23.17 6.00 9.63
C LYS A 373 -21.67 6.15 9.91
N SER A 374 -20.82 5.28 9.36
CA SER A 374 -19.35 5.36 9.54
C SER A 374 -18.71 6.58 8.87
N LYS A 375 -19.36 7.20 7.86
CA LYS A 375 -18.90 8.46 7.23
C LYS A 375 -19.32 9.73 7.96
N ARG A 376 -20.10 9.65 9.05
CA ARG A 376 -20.43 10.81 9.88
C ARG A 376 -19.38 10.97 10.97
N THR A 377 -18.68 12.10 10.96
CA THR A 377 -17.78 12.52 12.04
C THR A 377 -18.54 12.53 13.37
N PRO A 378 -17.94 12.11 14.50
CA PRO A 378 -18.59 12.25 15.79
C PRO A 378 -18.91 13.71 16.03
N ARG A 379 -20.17 14.03 16.36
CA ARG A 379 -20.49 15.34 16.93
C ARG A 379 -19.74 15.42 18.25
N SER A 380 -18.79 16.34 18.34
CA SER A 380 -18.23 16.77 19.63
C SER A 380 -19.38 17.27 20.49
N GLU A 381 -19.72 16.53 21.54
CA GLU A 381 -20.50 17.06 22.64
C GLU A 381 -19.64 18.14 23.31
N ILE A 382 -20.16 19.37 23.29
CA ILE A 382 -19.60 20.48 24.04
C ILE A 382 -19.97 20.20 25.50
N VAL A 383 -18.99 19.73 26.28
CA VAL A 383 -19.06 19.78 27.73
C VAL A 383 -18.64 21.19 28.12
N HIS A 384 -19.60 21.99 28.58
CA HIS A 384 -19.31 23.22 29.30
C HIS A 384 -18.70 22.86 30.65
N VAL A 385 -17.46 23.32 30.87
CA VAL A 385 -16.91 23.58 32.21
C VAL A 385 -16.67 25.07 32.29
#